data_AF-A0A292SDJ4-F1
#
_entry.id   AF-A0A292SDJ4-F1
#
_cell.length_a   1.000
_cell.length_b   1.000
_cell.length_c   1.000
_cell.angle_alpha   90.00
_cell.angle_beta   90.00
_cell.angle_gamma   90.00
#
_symmetry.space_group_name_H-M   'P 1'
#
loop_
_entity.id
_entity.type
_entity.pdbx_description
1 polymer ?
#
loop_
_entity_poly.entity_id
_entity_poly.type
_entity_poly.pdbx_seq_one_letter_code
_entity_poly.pdbx_strand_id
1 'polypeptide(L)'
;MTRDIIDVQYPTLDHTESIANIGITKTTVTQANGITIADAFSNKNNSLFIVIENTATSSLLTVKAGDAYPNSMLGDIVIELPAGVSAIQLQDLSRFEKADGSIDLDFAEGFKGNIYAIAKWAGVREAA
;
A
#
# COMPACT_ATOMS: atom_id res chain seq x y z
N MET A 1 20.11 2.31 -0.65
CA MET A 1 19.61 0.92 -0.72
C MET A 1 18.38 0.93 -1.62
N THR A 2 18.13 -0.13 -2.37
CA THR A 2 16.97 -0.23 -3.27
C THR A 2 15.76 -0.68 -2.46
N ARG A 3 14.62 0.02 -2.59
CA ARG A 3 13.37 -0.34 -1.91
C ARG A 3 12.74 -1.55 -2.60
N ASP A 4 12.07 -2.41 -1.84
CA ASP A 4 11.33 -3.54 -2.41
C ASP A 4 10.02 -3.00 -3.02
N ILE A 5 9.70 -3.39 -4.26
CA ILE A 5 8.52 -2.90 -4.97
C ILE A 5 7.39 -3.93 -4.87
N ILE A 6 6.18 -3.46 -4.58
CA ILE A 6 4.96 -4.26 -4.67
C ILE A 6 3.93 -3.57 -5.56
N ASP A 7 3.17 -4.36 -6.30
CA ASP A 7 2.08 -3.87 -7.13
C ASP A 7 0.75 -3.91 -6.38
N VAL A 8 -0.14 -2.98 -6.69
CA VAL A 8 -1.53 -3.02 -6.25
C VAL A 8 -2.25 -4.18 -6.95
N GLN A 9 -2.91 -5.04 -6.17
CA GLN A 9 -3.66 -6.18 -6.66
C GLN A 9 -5.14 -5.83 -6.82
N TYR A 10 -5.71 -6.19 -7.97
CA TYR A 10 -7.06 -5.78 -8.35
C TYR A 10 -8.03 -6.97 -8.43
N PRO A 11 -9.05 -7.04 -7.56
CA PRO A 11 -10.11 -8.03 -7.65
C PRO A 11 -10.77 -8.08 -9.03
N THR A 12 -11.02 -9.29 -9.50
CA THR A 12 -11.81 -9.51 -10.73
C THR A 12 -13.28 -9.31 -10.40
N LEU A 13 -13.95 -8.38 -11.07
CA LEU A 13 -15.40 -8.25 -11.00
C LEU A 13 -16.02 -9.35 -11.85
N ASP A 14 -16.87 -10.18 -11.27
CA ASP A 14 -17.73 -11.05 -12.06
C ASP A 14 -18.91 -10.20 -12.55
N HIS A 15 -19.01 -9.99 -13.86
CA HIS A 15 -19.98 -9.06 -14.45
C HIS A 15 -21.44 -9.46 -14.20
N THR A 16 -21.67 -10.68 -13.69
CA THR A 16 -22.99 -11.19 -13.35
C THR A 16 -23.38 -10.98 -11.89
N GLU A 17 -22.46 -10.63 -11.00
CA GLU A 17 -22.73 -10.57 -9.55
C GLU A 17 -22.06 -9.35 -8.89
N SER A 18 -22.69 -8.82 -7.84
CA SER A 18 -22.21 -7.64 -7.08
C SER A 18 -20.95 -7.93 -6.24
N ILE A 19 -20.09 -8.85 -6.68
CA ILE A 19 -18.99 -9.48 -5.94
C ILE A 19 -17.71 -9.42 -6.78
N ALA A 20 -16.58 -9.21 -6.12
CA ALA A 20 -15.26 -9.30 -6.74
C ALA A 20 -14.35 -10.18 -5.87
N ASN A 21 -13.48 -10.96 -6.51
CA ASN A 21 -12.57 -11.88 -5.83
C ASN A 21 -11.16 -11.86 -6.45
N ILE A 22 -10.15 -12.15 -5.64
CA ILE A 22 -8.75 -12.32 -6.04
C ILE A 22 -8.02 -13.20 -5.02
N GLY A 23 -7.11 -14.04 -5.51
CA GLY A 23 -6.09 -14.67 -4.68
C GLY A 23 -4.96 -13.68 -4.40
N ILE A 24 -4.67 -13.43 -3.13
CA ILE A 24 -3.65 -12.47 -2.72
C ILE A 24 -2.26 -13.10 -2.72
N THR A 25 -1.33 -12.46 -3.43
CA THR A 25 0.11 -12.72 -3.28
C THR A 25 0.68 -11.77 -2.24
N LYS A 26 1.33 -12.32 -1.21
CA LYS A 26 1.93 -11.53 -0.13
C LYS A 26 3.42 -11.35 -0.39
N THR A 27 3.95 -10.20 0.00
CA THR A 27 5.39 -9.93 -0.05
C THR A 27 5.94 -9.87 1.37
N THR A 28 6.98 -10.67 1.65
CA THR A 28 7.72 -10.57 2.91
C THR A 28 8.45 -9.22 2.97
N VAL A 29 8.30 -8.49 4.07
CA VAL A 29 8.95 -7.18 4.23
C VAL A 29 10.41 -7.36 4.64
N THR A 30 11.33 -6.87 3.80
CA THR A 30 12.73 -6.65 4.18
C THR A 30 12.85 -5.28 4.82
N GLN A 31 12.79 -5.21 6.15
CA GLN A 31 12.74 -3.94 6.90
C GLN A 31 13.82 -2.93 6.48
N ALA A 32 15.05 -3.39 6.22
CA ALA A 32 16.16 -2.52 5.81
C ALA A 32 15.99 -1.86 4.43
N ASN A 33 15.18 -2.44 3.55
CA ASN A 33 14.92 -1.91 2.21
C ASN A 33 13.76 -0.90 2.22
N GLY A 34 12.76 -1.12 3.08
CA GLY A 34 11.46 -0.46 2.96
C GLY A 34 10.66 -0.98 1.78
N ILE A 35 9.44 -0.46 1.61
CA ILE A 35 8.52 -0.85 0.53
C ILE A 35 8.18 0.39 -0.32
N THR A 36 8.05 0.18 -1.62
CA THR A 36 7.41 1.09 -2.58
C THR A 36 6.18 0.39 -3.14
N ILE A 37 5.01 1.00 -3.02
CA ILE A 37 3.77 0.55 -3.66
C ILE A 37 3.67 1.26 -5.00
N ALA A 38 3.82 0.50 -6.09
CA ALA A 38 3.72 1.02 -7.45
C ALA A 38 2.27 1.30 -7.83
N ASP A 39 2.06 2.31 -8.68
CA ASP A 39 0.76 2.69 -9.25
C ASP A 39 -0.38 2.80 -8.21
N ALA A 40 -0.05 3.31 -7.02
CA ALA A 40 -0.95 3.38 -5.87
C ALA A 40 -2.19 4.24 -6.11
N PHE A 41 -2.18 5.10 -7.15
CA PHE A 41 -3.25 6.04 -7.48
C PHE A 41 -4.05 5.67 -8.73
N SER A 42 -3.65 4.61 -9.45
CA SER A 42 -4.33 4.15 -10.67
C SER A 42 -5.65 3.38 -10.39
N ASN A 43 -6.18 3.48 -9.16
CA ASN A 43 -7.34 2.73 -8.70
C ASN A 43 -8.63 3.56 -8.65
N LYS A 44 -9.78 2.87 -8.62
CA LYS A 44 -11.10 3.51 -8.61
C LYS A 44 -11.39 4.14 -7.26
N ASN A 45 -11.83 5.39 -7.26
CA ASN A 45 -12.39 6.07 -6.09
C ASN A 45 -11.48 5.99 -4.84
N ASN A 46 -10.16 5.99 -5.00
CA ASN A 46 -9.21 5.93 -3.87
C ASN A 46 -9.48 4.76 -2.92
N SER A 47 -9.80 3.59 -3.49
CA SER A 47 -10.19 2.38 -2.77
C SER A 47 -9.01 1.54 -2.27
N LEU A 48 -7.81 2.12 -2.24
CA LEU A 48 -6.59 1.45 -1.83
C LEU A 48 -6.65 1.05 -0.35
N PHE A 49 -6.46 -0.25 -0.10
CA PHE A 49 -6.12 -0.79 1.21
C PHE A 49 -4.70 -1.34 1.16
N ILE A 50 -3.89 -0.91 2.13
CA ILE A 50 -2.58 -1.47 2.40
C ILE A 50 -2.76 -2.42 3.58
N VAL A 51 -2.53 -3.71 3.37
CA VAL A 51 -2.69 -4.72 4.41
C VAL A 51 -1.33 -5.23 4.84
N ILE A 52 -1.08 -5.18 6.14
CA ILE A 52 0.18 -5.54 6.75
C ILE A 52 -0.06 -6.60 7.82
N GLU A 53 0.66 -7.70 7.71
CA GLU A 53 0.65 -8.81 8.66
C GLU A 53 1.89 -8.72 9.52
N ASN A 54 1.77 -8.13 10.71
CA ASN A 54 2.84 -8.07 11.69
C ASN A 54 2.86 -9.35 12.53
N THR A 55 3.89 -10.17 12.34
CA THR A 55 4.08 -11.45 13.06
C THR A 55 4.90 -11.31 14.34
N ALA A 56 5.42 -10.11 14.62
CA ALA A 56 6.18 -9.79 15.82
C ALA A 56 5.29 -9.07 16.87
N THR A 57 5.92 -8.31 17.76
CA THR A 57 5.22 -7.38 18.67
C THR A 57 4.78 -6.12 17.93
N SER A 58 4.05 -5.22 18.60
CA SER A 58 3.72 -3.92 18.00
C SER A 58 4.99 -3.19 17.54
N SER A 59 4.86 -2.49 16.42
CA SER A 59 5.96 -1.81 15.72
C SER A 59 5.44 -0.51 15.12
N LEU A 60 6.34 0.35 14.64
CA LEU A 60 5.96 1.56 13.92
C LEU A 60 6.04 1.36 12.41
N LEU A 61 5.06 1.92 11.70
CA LEU A 61 5.07 2.14 10.26
C LEU A 61 5.22 3.63 10.00
N THR A 62 6.11 3.98 9.10
CA THR A 62 6.26 5.33 8.58
C THR A 62 5.76 5.37 7.15
N VAL A 63 4.71 6.15 6.89
CA VAL A 63 4.25 6.50 5.55
C VAL A 63 5.00 7.76 5.11
N LYS A 64 5.78 7.64 4.03
CA LYS A 64 6.64 8.73 3.56
C LYS A 64 5.84 9.81 2.88
N ALA A 65 6.22 11.06 3.11
CA ALA A 65 5.66 12.17 2.34
C ALA A 65 5.95 12.00 0.84
N GLY A 66 5.02 12.48 0.02
CA GLY A 66 5.22 12.62 -1.41
C GLY A 66 6.37 13.57 -1.74
N ASP A 67 6.85 13.54 -2.99
CA ASP A 67 7.96 14.39 -3.45
C ASP A 67 7.48 15.70 -4.08
N ALA A 68 6.22 15.77 -4.53
CA ALA A 68 5.64 16.95 -5.15
C ALA A 68 5.34 18.05 -4.12
N TYR A 69 5.61 19.32 -4.48
CA TYR A 69 5.16 20.47 -3.69
C TYR A 69 3.63 20.61 -3.78
N PRO A 70 2.90 20.88 -2.67
CA PRO A 70 3.38 21.15 -1.31
C PRO A 70 3.51 19.91 -0.40
N ASN A 71 3.19 18.72 -0.90
CA ASN A 71 3.11 17.49 -0.11
C ASN A 71 4.44 17.10 0.54
N SER A 72 5.56 17.38 -0.15
CA SER A 72 6.90 17.21 0.40
C SER A 72 7.20 18.05 1.65
N MET A 73 6.42 19.09 1.91
CA MET A 73 6.54 19.91 3.14
C MET A 73 5.68 19.39 4.30
N LEU A 74 4.74 18.47 4.06
CA LEU A 74 3.84 17.96 5.09
C LEU A 74 4.52 16.93 6.00
N GLY A 75 5.62 16.33 5.53
CA GLY A 75 6.42 15.36 6.28
C GLY A 75 5.75 14.00 6.45
N ASP A 76 6.55 13.04 6.89
CA ASP A 76 6.15 11.65 7.09
C ASP A 76 5.09 11.52 8.20
N ILE A 77 4.24 10.49 8.11
CA ILE A 77 3.33 10.11 9.19
C ILE A 77 3.77 8.77 9.76
N VAL A 78 3.87 8.71 11.09
CA VAL A 78 4.18 7.49 11.82
C VAL A 78 2.91 6.99 12.52
N ILE A 79 2.59 5.72 12.34
CA ILE A 79 1.49 5.04 13.02
C ILE A 79 1.99 3.78 13.73
N GLU A 80 1.27 3.35 14.75
CA GLU A 80 1.50 2.06 15.38
C GLU A 80 0.84 0.94 14.56
N LEU A 81 1.62 -0.10 14.27
CA LEU A 81 1.15 -1.37 13.77
C LEU A 81 1.04 -2.35 14.94
N PRO A 82 -0.18 -2.76 15.35
CA PRO A 82 -0.34 -3.82 16.33
C PRO A 82 0.23 -5.15 15.81
N ALA A 83 0.47 -6.09 16.72
CA ALA A 83 0.68 -7.48 16.33
C ALA A 83 -0.59 -8.04 15.67
N GLY A 84 -0.45 -8.85 14.62
CA GLY A 84 -1.56 -9.36 13.82
C GLY A 84 -1.72 -8.64 12.48
N VAL A 85 -2.95 -8.51 12.00
CA VAL A 85 -3.25 -7.96 10.67
C VAL A 85 -3.83 -6.56 10.80
N SER A 86 -3.21 -5.59 10.12
CA SER A 86 -3.68 -4.22 10.00
C SER A 86 -4.12 -3.94 8.57
N ALA A 87 -5.29 -3.33 8.41
CA ALA A 87 -5.75 -2.79 7.13
C ALA A 87 -5.72 -1.26 7.21
N ILE A 88 -4.94 -0.63 6.35
CA ILE A 88 -4.68 0.81 6.35
C ILE A 88 -5.32 1.41 5.11
N GLN A 89 -6.13 2.43 5.34
CA GLN A 89 -6.68 3.28 4.28
C GLN A 89 -6.15 4.69 4.46
N LEU A 90 -5.47 5.20 3.44
CA LEU A 90 -4.99 6.57 3.40
C LEU A 90 -6.16 7.49 3.02
N GLN A 91 -6.46 8.49 3.87
CA GLN A 91 -7.58 9.42 3.65
C GLN A 91 -7.20 10.55 2.67
N ASP A 92 -6.05 11.17 2.91
CA ASP A 92 -5.49 12.23 2.05
C ASP A 92 -4.31 11.68 1.24
N LEU A 93 -4.61 10.81 0.25
CA LEU A 93 -3.57 10.07 -0.45
C LEU A 93 -2.55 10.97 -1.16
N SER A 94 -2.99 12.12 -1.70
CA SER A 94 -2.11 13.05 -2.41
C SER A 94 -0.92 13.50 -1.56
N ARG A 95 -1.07 13.56 -0.23
CA ARG A 95 0.03 13.87 0.71
C ARG A 95 1.23 12.92 0.57
N PHE A 96 0.96 11.67 0.21
CA PHE A 96 1.95 10.59 0.14
C PHE A 96 2.30 10.21 -1.30
N GLU A 97 1.66 10.85 -2.29
CA GLU A 97 1.87 10.62 -3.72
C GLU A 97 3.23 11.15 -4.16
N LYS A 98 4.04 10.28 -4.74
CA LYS A 98 5.23 10.68 -5.49
C LYS A 98 4.87 11.02 -6.93
N ALA A 99 5.77 11.72 -7.63
CA ALA A 99 5.56 12.18 -8.99
C ALA A 99 5.33 11.04 -9.99
N ASP A 100 5.77 9.82 -9.66
CA ASP A 100 5.55 8.59 -10.43
C ASP A 100 4.27 7.83 -10.02
N GLY A 101 3.45 8.38 -9.11
CA GLY A 101 2.23 7.74 -8.60
C GLY A 101 2.51 6.59 -7.62
N SER A 102 3.71 6.48 -7.08
CA SER A 102 4.06 5.50 -6.04
C SER A 102 3.90 6.06 -4.62
N ILE A 103 3.88 5.17 -3.62
CA ILE A 103 3.91 5.50 -2.19
C ILE A 103 5.04 4.71 -1.53
N ASP A 104 5.85 5.39 -0.71
CA ASP A 104 6.94 4.77 0.03
C ASP A 104 6.56 4.52 1.50
N LEU A 105 6.91 3.35 2.02
CA LEU A 105 6.66 2.91 3.39
C LEU A 105 7.95 2.40 4.05
N ASP A 106 8.28 2.91 5.24
CA ASP A 106 9.39 2.42 6.08
C ASP A 106 8.86 1.71 7.32
N PHE A 107 9.59 0.70 7.78
CA PHE A 107 9.24 -0.09 8.96
C PHE A 107 10.31 0.09 10.04
N ALA A 108 9.91 0.16 11.31
CA ALA A 108 10.87 0.22 12.41
C ALA A 108 11.73 -1.05 12.48
N GLU A 109 12.95 -0.90 13.01
CA GLU A 109 13.89 -2.01 13.17
C GLU A 109 13.26 -3.15 13.98
N GLY A 110 13.47 -4.40 13.53
CA GLY A 110 12.88 -5.58 14.16
C GLY A 110 11.48 -5.96 13.65
N PHE A 111 10.87 -5.17 12.77
CA PHE A 111 9.63 -5.57 12.10
C PHE A 111 9.79 -6.91 11.35
N LYS A 112 8.80 -7.79 11.50
CA LYS A 112 8.72 -9.07 10.77
C LYS A 112 7.29 -9.30 10.31
N GLY A 113 7.11 -9.46 9.01
CA GLY A 113 5.77 -9.59 8.48
C GLY A 113 5.68 -9.60 6.98
N ASN A 114 4.44 -9.59 6.51
CA ASN A 114 4.11 -9.50 5.09
C ASN A 114 3.29 -8.25 4.81
N ILE A 115 3.32 -7.82 3.56
CA ILE A 115 2.52 -6.71 3.05
C ILE A 115 1.88 -7.09 1.71
N TYR A 116 0.70 -6.55 1.45
CA TYR A 116 0.08 -6.52 0.14
C TYR A 116 -0.84 -5.29 0.03
N ALA A 117 -1.04 -4.81 -1.20
CA ALA A 117 -1.93 -3.71 -1.48
C ALA A 117 -3.08 -4.20 -2.37
N ILE A 118 -4.31 -3.82 -2.04
CA ILE A 118 -5.50 -4.15 -2.82
C ILE A 118 -6.29 -2.89 -3.11
N ALA A 119 -6.85 -2.79 -4.32
CA ALA A 119 -7.76 -1.71 -4.65
C ALA A 119 -8.77 -2.17 -5.71
N LYS A 120 -9.86 -1.41 -5.88
CA LYS A 120 -10.79 -1.62 -6.98
C LYS A 120 -10.19 -1.06 -8.27
N TRP A 121 -10.23 -1.83 -9.35
CA TRP A 121 -9.78 -1.37 -10.66
C TRP A 121 -10.60 -0.17 -11.17
N ALA A 122 -9.92 0.88 -11.66
CA ALA A 122 -10.53 2.13 -12.17
C ALA A 122 -11.16 1.99 -13.55
N GLY A 123 -10.63 1.11 -14.40
CA GLY A 123 -11.02 0.97 -15.80
C GLY A 123 -12.11 -0.06 -16.08
N VAL A 124 -12.45 -0.21 -17.35
CA VAL A 124 -13.13 -1.40 -17.88
C VAL A 124 -12.02 -2.42 -18.17
N ARG A 125 -12.13 -3.67 -17.74
CA ARG A 125 -11.22 -4.70 -18.26
C ARG A 125 -11.53 -4.84 -19.74
N GLU A 126 -10.57 -4.53 -20.62
CA GLU A 126 -10.66 -5.05 -21.98
C GLU A 126 -10.62 -6.58 -21.85
N ALA A 127 -11.64 -7.23 -22.39
CA ALA A 127 -11.70 -8.69 -22.40
C ALA A 127 -10.48 -9.18 -23.20
N ALA A 128 -9.63 -9.97 -22.53
CA ALA A 128 -8.55 -10.71 -23.18
C ALA A 128 -9.11 -11.78 -24.12
#